data_AF-A0A6N3ABV6-F1
#
_entry.id   AF-A0A6N3ABV6-F1
#
_cell.length_a   1.000
_cell.length_b   1.000
_cell.length_c   1.000
_cell.angle_alpha   90.00
_cell.angle_beta   90.00
_cell.angle_gamma   90.00
#
_symmetry.space_group_name_H-M   'P 1'
#
loop_
_entity.id
_entity.type
_entity.pdbx_description
1 polymer ?
#
loop_
_entity_poly.entity_id
_entity_poly.type
_entity_poly.pdbx_seq_one_letter_code
_entity_poly.pdbx_strand_id
1 'polypeptide(L)'
;MNIELHIERVQSILDQMDLQKKCKFAAWCCNALIIEKKINENMTKITNSNVNYQLCDAIIKAGWYDFSQINIGISQKAIEDINWDDDDPLNDMVETQGTIELLASIRNMLLGIQQRSSDSYYFAACAENVINWKDALANFPYSEDGKIEDENLKREYEIQLLFLDDLRNSIITLQDIKKYR
;
A
#
# COMPACT_ATOMS: atom_id res chain seq x y z
N MET A 1 -17.24 9.24 1.95
CA MET A 1 -16.10 10.17 1.79
C MET A 1 -15.77 10.26 0.32
N ASN A 2 -15.25 11.39 -0.14
CA ASN A 2 -14.77 11.50 -1.52
C ASN A 2 -13.28 11.14 -1.52
N ILE A 3 -12.92 10.04 -2.19
CA ILE A 3 -11.54 9.54 -2.28
C ILE A 3 -10.61 10.54 -2.97
N GLU A 4 -11.06 11.15 -4.06
CA GLU A 4 -10.29 12.15 -4.83
C GLU A 4 -9.86 13.33 -3.95
N LEU A 5 -10.82 13.95 -3.26
CA LEU A 5 -10.53 15.07 -2.33
C LEU A 5 -9.60 14.67 -1.19
N HIS A 6 -9.69 13.42 -0.72
CA HIS A 6 -8.81 12.91 0.31
C HIS A 6 -7.39 12.70 -0.20
N ILE A 7 -7.23 12.13 -1.39
CA ILE A 7 -5.93 11.89 -2.02
C ILE A 7 -5.26 13.22 -2.40
N GLU A 8 -6.01 14.22 -2.88
CA GLU A 8 -5.50 15.58 -3.08
C GLU A 8 -4.94 16.18 -1.77
N ARG A 9 -5.63 15.96 -0.65
CA ARG A 9 -5.17 16.41 0.66
C ARG A 9 -3.91 15.66 1.11
N VAL A 10 -3.86 14.35 0.93
CA VAL A 10 -2.66 13.53 1.22
C VAL A 10 -1.48 14.03 0.40
N GLN A 11 -1.68 14.25 -0.90
CA GLN A 11 -0.66 14.78 -1.82
C GLN A 11 -0.15 16.15 -1.36
N SER A 12 -1.05 17.07 -1.02
CA SER A 12 -0.68 18.42 -0.55
C SER A 12 0.17 18.41 0.73
N ILE A 13 -0.06 17.45 1.63
CA ILE A 13 0.76 17.27 2.83
C ILE A 13 2.13 16.69 2.45
N LEU A 14 2.15 15.69 1.56
CA LEU A 14 3.39 15.07 1.08
C LEU A 14 4.27 16.08 0.35
N ASP A 15 3.72 17.02 -0.43
CA ASP A 15 4.48 18.07 -1.13
C ASP A 15 5.39 18.90 -0.21
N GLN A 16 5.06 18.96 1.09
CA GLN A 16 5.82 19.68 2.11
C GLN A 16 6.93 18.83 2.77
N MET A 17 7.08 17.58 2.36
CA MET A 17 8.00 16.61 2.95
C MET A 17 9.18 16.28 2.03
N ASP A 18 10.29 15.90 2.64
CA ASP A 18 11.42 15.31 1.91
C ASP A 18 11.07 13.90 1.36
N LEU A 19 11.87 13.44 0.40
CA LEU A 19 11.70 12.14 -0.23
C LEU A 19 11.71 10.98 0.78
N GLN A 20 12.54 11.05 1.84
CA GLN A 20 12.60 9.99 2.84
C GLN A 20 11.27 9.82 3.58
N LYS A 21 10.61 10.92 3.96
CA LYS A 21 9.28 10.88 4.57
C LYS A 21 8.23 10.37 3.59
N LYS A 22 8.28 10.80 2.32
CA LYS A 22 7.37 10.28 1.28
C LYS A 22 7.49 8.76 1.11
N CYS A 23 8.73 8.24 1.07
CA CYS A 23 8.99 6.80 1.03
C CYS A 23 8.46 6.08 2.27
N LYS A 24 8.66 6.64 3.47
CA LYS A 24 8.13 6.06 4.71
C LYS A 24 6.60 5.98 4.71
N PHE A 25 5.93 7.03 4.24
CA PHE A 25 4.46 7.02 4.12
C PHE A 25 3.98 5.95 3.15
N ALA A 26 4.57 5.89 1.95
CA ALA A 26 4.21 4.89 0.96
C ALA A 26 4.49 3.46 1.45
N ALA A 27 5.64 3.22 2.09
CA ALA A 27 5.97 1.94 2.70
C ALA A 27 4.99 1.56 3.82
N TRP A 28 4.55 2.51 4.65
CA TRP A 28 3.53 2.26 5.67
C TRP A 28 2.16 1.93 5.05
N CYS A 29 1.79 2.54 3.91
CA CYS A 29 0.60 2.18 3.14
C CYS A 29 0.71 0.75 2.56
N CYS A 30 1.82 0.44 1.88
CA CYS A 30 2.06 -0.91 1.36
C CYS A 30 2.08 -1.96 2.48
N ASN A 31 2.63 -1.61 3.65
CA ASN A 31 2.65 -2.47 4.81
C ASN A 31 1.24 -2.76 5.34
N ALA A 32 0.30 -1.82 5.23
CA ALA A 32 -1.10 -2.04 5.60
C ALA A 32 -1.78 -3.13 4.76
N LEU A 33 -1.33 -3.33 3.52
CA LEU A 33 -1.82 -4.38 2.62
C LEU A 33 -1.09 -5.70 2.86
N ILE A 34 0.24 -5.68 2.93
CA ILE A 34 1.02 -6.93 2.99
C ILE A 34 0.83 -7.71 4.31
N ILE A 35 0.49 -7.02 5.41
CA ILE A 35 0.22 -7.68 6.70
C ILE A 35 -1.13 -8.39 6.73
N GLU A 36 -2.01 -8.15 5.76
CA GLU A 36 -3.29 -8.83 5.66
C GLU A 36 -3.06 -10.29 5.28
N LYS A 37 -3.30 -11.19 6.24
CA LYS A 37 -3.05 -12.62 6.09
C LYS A 37 -3.71 -13.21 4.84
N LYS A 38 -4.92 -12.75 4.52
CA LYS A 38 -5.70 -13.22 3.38
C LYS A 38 -5.10 -12.79 2.02
N ILE A 39 -4.49 -11.61 1.94
CA ILE A 39 -3.75 -11.16 0.75
C ILE A 39 -2.53 -12.06 0.54
N ASN A 40 -1.77 -12.34 1.61
CA ASN A 40 -0.62 -13.24 1.53
C ASN A 40 -1.01 -14.66 1.06
N GLU A 41 -2.01 -15.24 1.70
CA GLU A 41 -2.51 -16.57 1.34
C GLU A 41 -2.99 -16.63 -0.11
N ASN A 42 -3.65 -15.58 -0.58
CA ASN A 42 -4.13 -15.52 -1.95
C ASN A 42 -3.00 -15.34 -2.96
N MET A 43 -2.09 -14.38 -2.75
CA MET A 43 -0.91 -14.19 -3.60
C MET A 43 -0.11 -15.48 -3.75
N THR A 44 0.09 -16.21 -2.65
CA THR A 44 0.80 -17.50 -2.69
C THR A 44 0.08 -18.54 -3.54
N LYS A 45 -1.25 -18.57 -3.51
CA LYS A 45 -2.07 -19.50 -4.32
C LYS A 45 -2.06 -19.12 -5.80
N ILE A 46 -2.45 -17.90 -6.15
CA ILE A 46 -2.60 -17.48 -7.55
C ILE A 46 -1.26 -17.48 -8.30
N THR A 47 -0.17 -17.16 -7.60
CA THR A 47 1.17 -17.15 -8.21
C THR A 47 1.96 -18.44 -8.00
N ASN A 48 1.40 -19.41 -7.26
CA ASN A 48 2.08 -20.63 -6.84
C ASN A 48 3.46 -20.41 -6.20
N SER A 49 3.65 -19.28 -5.49
CA SER A 49 4.96 -18.85 -5.01
C SER A 49 4.89 -17.94 -3.78
N ASN A 50 5.51 -18.38 -2.69
CA ASN A 50 5.75 -17.52 -1.52
C ASN A 50 6.92 -16.53 -1.73
N VAL A 51 7.71 -16.71 -2.80
CA VAL A 51 8.85 -15.81 -3.11
C VAL A 51 8.35 -14.42 -3.49
N ASN A 52 7.18 -14.33 -4.14
CA ASN A 52 6.58 -13.05 -4.53
C ASN A 52 6.20 -12.20 -3.31
N TYR A 53 5.66 -12.84 -2.28
CA TYR A 53 5.37 -12.19 -1.01
C TYR A 53 6.66 -11.68 -0.34
N GLN A 54 7.70 -12.51 -0.29
CA GLN A 54 9.00 -12.14 0.30
C GLN A 54 9.67 -10.98 -0.44
N LEU A 55 9.56 -10.95 -1.77
CA LEU A 55 10.03 -9.86 -2.61
C LEU A 55 9.30 -8.55 -2.27
N CYS A 56 7.97 -8.59 -2.18
CA CYS A 56 7.16 -7.42 -1.81
C CYS A 56 7.54 -6.91 -0.42
N ASP A 57 7.65 -7.79 0.58
CA ASP A 57 8.04 -7.44 1.95
C ASP A 57 9.44 -6.81 2.00
N ALA A 58 10.40 -7.33 1.23
CA ALA A 58 11.74 -6.77 1.16
C ALA A 58 11.74 -5.34 0.57
N ILE A 59 10.98 -5.10 -0.50
CA ILE A 59 10.86 -3.77 -1.12
C ILE A 59 10.22 -2.77 -0.14
N ILE A 60 9.14 -3.18 0.54
CA ILE A 60 8.44 -2.34 1.53
C ILE A 60 9.38 -1.98 2.68
N LYS A 61 10.10 -2.96 3.24
CA LYS A 61 11.08 -2.72 4.31
C LYS A 61 12.19 -1.77 3.86
N ALA A 62 12.70 -1.93 2.65
CA ALA A 62 13.69 -1.00 2.11
C ALA A 62 13.10 0.41 1.99
N GLY A 63 11.88 0.57 1.48
CA GLY A 63 11.20 1.88 1.41
C GLY A 63 11.03 2.55 2.78
N TRP A 64 10.81 1.75 3.83
CA TRP A 64 10.69 2.22 5.21
C TRP A 64 12.03 2.62 5.85
N TYR A 65 13.03 1.75 5.77
CA TYR A 65 14.30 1.91 6.48
C TYR A 65 15.32 2.76 5.70
N ASP A 66 15.54 2.43 4.44
CA ASP A 66 16.53 3.06 3.57
C ASP A 66 16.23 2.75 2.10
N PHE A 67 15.49 3.66 1.46
CA PHE A 67 15.04 3.46 0.07
C PHE A 67 16.21 3.45 -0.93
N SER A 68 17.39 3.93 -0.54
CA SER A 68 18.57 3.92 -1.42
C SER A 68 19.09 2.51 -1.72
N GLN A 69 18.68 1.52 -0.92
CA GLN A 69 19.00 0.11 -1.12
C GLN A 69 18.15 -0.55 -2.21
N ILE A 70 17.09 0.12 -2.67
CA ILE A 70 16.20 -0.41 -3.70
C ILE A 70 16.85 -0.23 -5.06
N ASN A 71 17.10 -1.34 -5.75
CA ASN A 71 17.38 -1.29 -7.19
C ASN A 71 16.06 -1.14 -7.95
N ILE A 72 15.66 0.11 -8.21
CA ILE A 72 14.35 0.46 -8.78
C ILE A 72 14.04 -0.31 -10.07
N GLY A 73 14.99 -0.39 -11.01
CA GLY A 73 14.75 -1.07 -12.30
C GLY A 73 14.55 -2.58 -12.15
N ILE A 74 15.32 -3.23 -11.27
CA ILE A 74 15.14 -4.66 -10.97
C ILE A 74 13.82 -4.88 -10.22
N SER A 75 13.52 -4.05 -9.22
CA SER A 75 12.30 -4.17 -8.42
C SER A 75 11.03 -3.95 -9.25
N GLN A 76 11.00 -2.94 -10.13
CA GLN A 76 9.87 -2.70 -11.02
C GLN A 76 9.63 -3.90 -11.93
N LYS A 77 10.68 -4.38 -12.60
CA LYS A 77 10.58 -5.57 -13.45
C LYS A 77 10.11 -6.79 -12.66
N ALA A 78 10.66 -7.02 -11.47
CA ALA A 78 10.28 -8.16 -10.64
C ALA A 78 8.82 -8.10 -10.19
N ILE A 79 8.26 -6.91 -9.94
CA ILE A 79 6.83 -6.73 -9.67
C ILE A 79 5.98 -6.95 -10.94
N GLU A 80 6.41 -6.45 -12.09
CA GLU A 80 5.72 -6.66 -13.37
C GLU A 80 5.74 -8.12 -13.83
N ASP A 81 6.78 -8.87 -13.48
CA ASP A 81 6.90 -10.31 -13.76
C ASP A 81 6.01 -11.17 -12.82
N ILE A 82 5.43 -10.59 -11.75
CA ILE A 82 4.41 -11.28 -10.94
C ILE A 82 3.12 -11.30 -11.75
N ASN A 83 2.82 -12.47 -12.31
CA ASN A 83 1.60 -12.69 -13.08
C ASN A 83 0.94 -14.01 -12.65
N TRP A 84 -0.35 -14.14 -12.94
CA TRP A 84 -1.15 -15.34 -12.72
C TRP A 84 -2.08 -15.56 -13.92
N ASP A 85 -2.80 -16.69 -13.92
CA ASP A 85 -3.73 -17.03 -15.01
C ASP A 85 -4.97 -16.13 -14.94
N ASP A 86 -5.32 -15.48 -16.05
CA ASP A 86 -6.51 -14.61 -16.14
C ASP A 86 -7.81 -15.42 -15.96
N ASP A 87 -7.77 -16.72 -16.27
CA ASP A 87 -8.89 -17.66 -16.10
C ASP A 87 -8.89 -18.36 -14.73
N ASP A 88 -8.01 -17.98 -13.80
CA ASP A 88 -7.98 -18.57 -12.45
C ASP A 88 -9.28 -18.24 -11.68
N PRO A 89 -10.04 -19.23 -11.18
CA PRO A 89 -11.25 -18.99 -10.40
C PRO A 89 -11.04 -18.13 -9.14
N LEU A 90 -9.82 -18.04 -8.63
CA LEU A 90 -9.46 -17.16 -7.51
C LEU A 90 -9.54 -15.68 -7.89
N ASN A 91 -9.58 -15.32 -9.18
CA ASN A 91 -9.71 -13.94 -9.62
C ASN A 91 -11.00 -13.27 -9.15
N ASP A 92 -12.05 -14.06 -8.90
CA ASP A 92 -13.33 -13.57 -8.36
C ASP A 92 -13.29 -13.33 -6.84
N MET A 93 -12.23 -13.74 -6.15
CA MET A 93 -12.08 -13.51 -4.71
C MET A 93 -11.70 -12.06 -4.42
N VAL A 94 -12.33 -11.45 -3.41
CA VAL A 94 -11.98 -10.08 -2.97
C VAL A 94 -10.51 -9.97 -2.60
N GLU A 95 -9.90 -11.04 -2.06
CA GLU A 95 -8.48 -11.12 -1.79
C GLU A 95 -7.59 -10.89 -3.02
N THR A 96 -8.07 -11.16 -4.25
CA THR A 96 -7.32 -10.88 -5.48
C THR A 96 -7.27 -9.39 -5.76
N GLN A 97 -8.35 -8.65 -5.48
CA GLN A 97 -8.30 -7.19 -5.47
C GLN A 97 -7.24 -6.70 -4.48
N GLY A 98 -7.18 -7.26 -3.26
CA GLY A 98 -6.16 -6.90 -2.28
C GLY A 98 -4.72 -7.15 -2.78
N THR A 99 -4.48 -8.26 -3.49
CA THR A 99 -3.19 -8.54 -4.13
C THR A 99 -2.86 -7.51 -5.22
N ILE A 100 -3.83 -7.15 -6.06
CA ILE A 100 -3.65 -6.13 -7.11
C ILE A 100 -3.31 -4.77 -6.48
N GLU A 101 -4.03 -4.36 -5.43
CA GLU A 101 -3.76 -3.10 -4.73
C GLU A 101 -2.37 -3.09 -4.08
N LEU A 102 -1.91 -4.22 -3.52
CA LEU A 102 -0.56 -4.34 -2.97
C LEU A 102 0.52 -4.12 -4.04
N LEU A 103 0.40 -4.82 -5.17
CA LEU A 103 1.37 -4.70 -6.27
C LEU A 103 1.35 -3.30 -6.90
N ALA A 104 0.16 -2.72 -7.08
CA ALA A 104 -0.01 -1.34 -7.56
C ALA A 104 0.61 -0.32 -6.59
N SER A 105 0.37 -0.47 -5.28
CA SER A 105 0.95 0.41 -4.26
C SER A 105 2.49 0.35 -4.25
N ILE A 106 3.08 -0.84 -4.37
CA ILE A 106 4.54 -0.99 -4.46
C ILE A 106 5.06 -0.32 -5.73
N ARG A 107 4.40 -0.53 -6.87
CA ARG A 107 4.78 0.10 -8.15
C ARG A 107 4.73 1.63 -8.06
N ASN A 108 3.68 2.18 -7.45
CA ASN A 108 3.53 3.61 -7.19
C ASN A 108 4.68 4.14 -6.34
N MET A 109 5.02 3.47 -5.23
CA MET A 109 6.18 3.84 -4.40
C MET A 109 7.49 3.86 -5.22
N LEU A 110 7.74 2.83 -6.02
CA LEU A 110 8.94 2.72 -6.86
C LEU A 110 9.02 3.84 -7.91
N LEU A 111 7.91 4.17 -8.55
CA LEU A 111 7.82 5.29 -9.50
C LEU A 111 8.10 6.63 -8.80
N GLY A 112 7.53 6.87 -7.63
CA GLY A 112 7.79 8.08 -6.84
C GLY A 112 9.28 8.25 -6.48
N ILE A 113 9.95 7.15 -6.11
CA ILE A 113 11.40 7.14 -5.86
C ILE A 113 12.18 7.43 -7.13
N GLN A 114 11.83 6.78 -8.24
CA GLN A 114 12.48 6.98 -9.55
C GLN A 114 12.44 8.44 -10.00
N GLN A 115 11.29 9.08 -9.80
CA GLN A 115 11.04 10.49 -10.14
C GLN A 115 11.65 11.47 -9.13
N ARG A 116 12.35 10.98 -8.11
CA ARG A 116 13.01 11.79 -7.07
C ARG A 116 12.06 12.81 -6.43
N SER A 117 10.80 12.41 -6.18
CA SER A 117 9.80 13.28 -5.56
C SER A 117 9.43 14.52 -6.39
N SER A 118 9.64 14.52 -7.71
CA SER A 118 9.10 15.58 -8.59
C SER A 118 7.58 15.62 -8.61
N ASP A 119 6.93 14.49 -8.32
CA ASP A 119 5.49 14.37 -8.20
C ASP A 119 5.11 13.55 -6.96
N SER A 120 4.43 14.18 -6.00
CA SER A 120 3.97 13.50 -4.78
C SER A 120 2.77 12.59 -5.03
N TYR A 121 2.12 12.70 -6.19
CA TYR A 121 0.98 11.88 -6.58
C TYR A 121 1.29 10.39 -6.42
N TYR A 122 2.45 9.92 -6.86
CA TYR A 122 2.83 8.51 -6.74
C TYR A 122 2.82 8.00 -5.29
N PHE A 123 3.25 8.82 -4.33
CA PHE A 123 3.22 8.44 -2.92
C PHE A 123 1.81 8.53 -2.34
N ALA A 124 1.00 9.48 -2.80
CA ALA A 124 -0.41 9.61 -2.42
C ALA A 124 -1.27 8.46 -2.97
N ALA A 125 -0.99 7.98 -4.18
CA ALA A 125 -1.66 6.84 -4.79
C ALA A 125 -1.51 5.57 -3.94
N CYS A 126 -0.41 5.41 -3.19
CA CYS A 126 -0.27 4.30 -2.24
C CYS A 126 -1.36 4.32 -1.15
N ALA A 127 -1.80 5.51 -0.71
CA ALA A 127 -2.92 5.64 0.22
C ALA A 127 -4.27 5.32 -0.43
N GLU A 128 -4.43 5.68 -1.71
CA GLU A 128 -5.59 5.30 -2.52
C GLU A 128 -5.72 3.79 -2.62
N ASN A 129 -4.61 3.07 -2.88
CA ASN A 129 -4.61 1.61 -2.96
C ASN A 129 -5.10 0.95 -1.64
N VAL A 130 -4.74 1.52 -0.49
CA VAL A 130 -5.25 1.02 0.81
C VAL A 130 -6.75 1.29 0.95
N ILE A 131 -7.24 2.47 0.53
CA ILE A 131 -8.66 2.80 0.57
C ILE A 131 -9.46 1.89 -0.37
N ASN A 132 -8.98 1.67 -1.59
CA ASN A 132 -9.62 0.78 -2.56
C ASN A 132 -9.73 -0.65 -2.03
N TRP A 133 -8.70 -1.14 -1.33
CA TRP A 133 -8.78 -2.42 -0.64
C TRP A 133 -9.87 -2.42 0.45
N LYS A 134 -9.90 -1.40 1.31
CA LYS A 134 -10.93 -1.31 2.37
C LYS A 134 -12.33 -1.12 1.80
N ASP A 135 -12.48 -0.45 0.66
CA ASP A 135 -13.74 -0.27 -0.04
C ASP A 135 -14.22 -1.58 -0.68
N ALA A 136 -13.31 -2.36 -1.28
CA ALA A 136 -13.60 -3.71 -1.75
C ALA A 136 -14.10 -4.60 -0.61
N LEU A 137 -13.46 -4.54 0.57
CA LEU A 137 -13.93 -5.27 1.75
C LEU A 137 -15.27 -4.76 2.29
N ALA A 138 -15.55 -3.46 2.22
CA ALA A 138 -16.85 -2.92 2.64
C ALA A 138 -18.00 -3.44 1.73
N ASN A 139 -17.73 -3.59 0.43
CA ASN A 139 -18.68 -4.12 -0.55
C ASN A 139 -18.79 -5.65 -0.53
N PHE A 140 -17.70 -6.35 -0.20
CA PHE A 140 -17.61 -7.81 -0.12
C PHE A 140 -17.02 -8.23 1.23
N PRO A 141 -17.76 -8.01 2.33
CA PRO A 141 -17.23 -8.17 3.68
C PRO A 141 -17.00 -9.63 4.05
N TYR A 142 -16.08 -9.84 4.99
CA TYR A 142 -15.90 -11.14 5.62
C TYR A 142 -16.88 -11.33 6.77
N SER A 143 -17.26 -10.24 7.44
CA SER A 143 -18.32 -10.26 8.45
C SER A 143 -19.69 -10.42 7.82
N GLU A 144 -20.62 -11.08 8.53
CA GLU A 144 -21.98 -11.29 8.04
C GLU A 144 -22.77 -9.99 7.80
N ASP A 145 -22.49 -8.95 8.59
CA ASP A 145 -23.22 -7.68 8.54
C ASP A 145 -22.44 -6.52 7.92
N GLY A 146 -21.18 -6.74 7.53
CA GLY A 146 -20.30 -5.77 6.86
C GLY A 146 -19.90 -4.56 7.71
N LYS A 147 -20.36 -4.46 8.96
CA LYS A 147 -20.21 -3.22 9.73
C LYS A 147 -18.76 -2.92 10.07
N ILE A 148 -17.98 -3.95 10.39
CA ILE A 148 -16.58 -3.76 10.77
C ILE A 148 -15.73 -3.32 9.57
N GLU A 149 -15.99 -3.85 8.37
CA GLU A 149 -15.33 -3.41 7.14
C GLU A 149 -15.71 -1.96 6.78
N ASP A 150 -16.99 -1.59 6.92
CA ASP A 150 -17.47 -0.22 6.74
C ASP A 150 -16.84 0.77 7.72
N GLU A 151 -16.71 0.39 9.00
CA GLU A 151 -16.06 1.20 10.03
C GLU A 151 -14.56 1.32 9.77
N ASN A 152 -13.90 0.24 9.36
CA ASN A 152 -12.49 0.23 9.01
C ASN A 152 -12.21 1.12 7.79
N LEU A 153 -13.07 1.08 6.76
CA LEU A 153 -12.99 1.98 5.62
C LEU A 153 -13.07 3.43 6.08
N LYS A 154 -14.06 3.78 6.91
CA LYS A 154 -14.20 5.16 7.41
C LYS A 154 -12.97 5.60 8.21
N ARG A 155 -12.48 4.73 9.08
CA ARG A 155 -11.32 4.98 9.93
C ARG A 155 -10.02 5.11 9.15
N GLU A 156 -9.88 4.46 8.00
CA GLU A 156 -8.68 4.52 7.16
C GLU A 156 -8.35 5.96 6.74
N TYR A 157 -9.36 6.73 6.31
CA TYR A 157 -9.19 8.14 5.93
C TYR A 157 -8.58 8.97 7.08
N GLU A 158 -9.06 8.75 8.31
CA GLU A 158 -8.58 9.46 9.49
C GLU A 158 -7.15 9.04 9.85
N ILE A 159 -6.88 7.74 9.83
CA ILE A 159 -5.58 7.18 10.19
C ILE A 159 -4.48 7.63 9.22
N GLN A 160 -4.76 7.72 7.92
CA GLN A 160 -3.79 8.21 6.94
C GLN A 160 -3.36 9.66 7.23
N LEU A 161 -4.32 10.54 7.53
CA LEU A 161 -4.02 11.94 7.86
C LEU A 161 -3.29 12.06 9.21
N LEU A 162 -3.68 11.27 10.21
CA LEU A 162 -3.02 11.23 11.51
C LEU A 162 -1.57 10.78 11.40
N PHE A 163 -1.32 9.70 10.63
CA PHE A 163 0.03 9.22 10.41
C PHE A 163 0.89 10.24 9.66
N LEU A 164 0.33 10.92 8.64
CA LEU A 164 1.02 12.00 7.93
C LEU A 164 1.39 13.17 8.84
N ASP A 165 0.50 13.58 9.75
CA ASP A 165 0.80 14.64 10.71
C ASP A 165 1.95 14.24 11.65
N ASP A 166 1.88 13.03 12.22
CA ASP A 166 2.96 12.48 13.04
C ASP A 166 4.29 12.41 12.27
N LEU A 167 4.25 11.98 11.00
CA LEU A 167 5.42 11.84 10.16
C LEU A 167 6.03 13.21 9.83
N ARG A 168 5.20 14.21 9.53
CA ARG A 168 5.61 15.59 9.29
C ARG A 168 6.34 16.15 10.50
N ASN A 169 5.77 15.92 11.69
CA ASN A 169 6.27 16.40 12.97
C ASN A 169 7.42 15.54 13.53
N SER A 170 7.93 14.57 12.75
CA SER A 170 9.04 13.69 13.14
C SER A 170 8.77 12.87 14.42
N ILE A 171 7.50 12.54 14.67
CA ILE A 171 7.04 11.69 15.77
C ILE A 171 7.23 10.21 15.43
N ILE A 172 7.17 9.87 14.14
CA ILE A 172 7.32 8.49 13.64
C ILE A 172 8.78 8.02 13.74
N THR A 173 9.00 6.94 14.49
CA THR A 173 10.29 6.26 14.66
C THR A 173 10.41 5.06 13.72
N LEU A 174 11.57 4.40 13.72
CA LEU A 174 11.81 3.21 12.89
C LEU A 174 10.94 1.99 13.28
N GLN A 175 10.39 1.96 14.50
CA GLN A 175 9.55 0.85 14.97
C GLN A 175 8.07 1.01 14.59
N ASP A 176 7.70 2.18 14.04
CA ASP A 176 6.32 2.59 13.85
C ASP A 176 5.72 2.20 12.49
N ILE A 177 6.29 1.23 11.77
CA ILE A 177 5.77 0.77 10.47
C ILE A 177 4.35 0.19 10.57
N LYS A 178 3.94 -0.23 11.77
CA LYS A 178 2.58 -0.72 12.07
C LYS A 178 1.74 0.26 12.88
N LYS A 179 2.19 1.50 13.09
CA LYS A 179 1.45 2.47 13.90
C LYS A 179 0.06 2.70 13.30
N TYR A 180 -0.97 2.63 14.15
CA TYR A 180 -2.40 2.74 13.80
C TYR A 180 -2.99 1.59 12.94
N ARG A 181 -2.26 0.50 12.71
CA ARG A 181 -2.73 -0.69 11.98
C ARG A 181 -3.24 -1.78 12.92
#